data_AF-A0AA47FGC4-F1
#
_entry.id   AF-A0AA47FGC4-F1
#
_cell.length_a   1.000
_cell.length_b   1.000
_cell.length_c   1.000
_cell.angle_alpha   90.00
_cell.angle_beta   90.00
_cell.angle_gamma   90.00
#
_symmetry.space_group_name_H-M   'P 1'
#
loop_
_entity.id
_entity.type
_entity.pdbx_description
1 polymer ?
#
loop_
_entity_poly.entity_id
_entity_poly.type
_entity_poly.pdbx_seq_one_letter_code
_entity_poly.pdbx_strand_id
1 'polypeptide(L)'
;MSRYRVVVRVVFAVAFLGGALVHLYFGLFLPYIYAPFADTVLWPWLAELWRGFVMANIGWLSLLTAAFEFAVGLGLLARGCARRAAVLAALGFFAFILVLGYSWPADGWWEDFLKNRAFTLVMAAALAPLLRVPERSRRA
;
A
#
# COMPACT_ATOMS: atom_id res chain seq x y z
N MET A 1 20.40 -12.96 8.15
CA MET A 1 19.67 -12.02 7.26
C MET A 1 20.45 -10.73 7.24
N SER A 2 20.61 -10.07 6.08
CA SER A 2 21.21 -8.72 6.05
C SER A 2 20.40 -7.78 6.96
N ARG A 3 21.09 -6.90 7.72
CA ARG A 3 20.45 -5.89 8.60
C ARG A 3 19.38 -5.11 7.85
N TYR A 4 19.64 -4.75 6.60
CA TYR A 4 18.67 -4.14 5.69
C TYR A 4 17.34 -4.89 5.63
N ARG A 5 17.38 -6.22 5.39
CA ARG A 5 16.16 -7.02 5.23
C ARG A 5 15.34 -7.06 6.52
N VAL A 6 15.99 -7.01 7.68
CA VAL A 6 15.30 -6.96 8.97
C VAL A 6 14.64 -5.60 9.16
N VAL A 7 15.40 -4.52 8.96
CA VAL A 7 14.91 -3.14 9.12
C VAL A 7 13.72 -2.88 8.20
N VAL A 8 13.86 -3.13 6.90
CA VAL A 8 12.79 -2.92 5.92
C VAL A 8 11.54 -3.71 6.31
N ARG A 9 11.68 -4.97 6.72
CA ARG A 9 10.52 -5.78 7.14
C ARG A 9 9.80 -5.17 8.33
N VAL A 10 10.54 -4.72 9.34
CA VAL A 10 9.94 -4.13 10.54
C VAL A 10 9.29 -2.79 10.22
N VAL A 11 9.98 -1.92 9.47
CA VAL A 11 9.45 -0.60 9.08
C VAL A 11 8.15 -0.75 8.30
N PHE A 12 8.13 -1.59 7.26
CA PHE A 12 6.91 -1.80 6.48
C PHE A 12 5.83 -2.53 7.27
N ALA A 13 6.19 -3.50 8.13
CA ALA A 13 5.19 -4.13 9.00
C ALA A 13 4.50 -3.10 9.91
N VAL A 14 5.27 -2.22 10.55
CA VAL A 14 4.72 -1.14 11.38
C VAL A 14 3.87 -0.18 10.54
N ALA A 15 4.33 0.19 9.35
CA ALA A 15 3.57 1.07 8.45
C ALA A 15 2.22 0.46 8.05
N PHE A 16 2.18 -0.82 7.66
CA PHE A 16 0.95 -1.51 7.30
C PHE A 16 0.03 -1.74 8.51
N LEU A 17 0.57 -2.08 9.69
CA LEU A 17 -0.23 -2.19 10.90
C LEU A 17 -0.81 -0.83 11.33
N GLY A 18 -0.04 0.24 11.21
CA GLY A 18 -0.50 1.61 11.43
C GLY A 18 -1.55 2.04 10.41
N GLY A 19 -1.33 1.73 9.13
CA GLY A 19 -2.30 1.91 8.05
C GLY A 19 -3.63 1.24 8.36
N ALA A 20 -3.60 -0.02 8.84
CA ALA A 20 -4.81 -0.74 9.18
C ALA A 20 -5.64 0.00 10.24
N LEU A 21 -4.99 0.55 11.28
CA LEU A 21 -5.66 1.37 12.30
C LEU A 21 -6.22 2.67 11.71
N VAL A 22 -5.46 3.32 10.83
CA VAL A 22 -5.90 4.53 10.12
C VAL A 22 -7.14 4.25 9.25
N HIS A 23 -7.14 3.14 8.50
CA HIS A 23 -8.26 2.75 7.65
C HIS A 23 -9.49 2.36 8.47
N LEU A 24 -9.32 1.66 9.60
CA LEU A 24 -10.42 1.41 10.54
C LEU A 24 -11.02 2.71 11.05
N TYR A 25 -10.17 3.63 11.54
CA TYR A 25 -10.63 4.88 12.13
C TYR A 25 -11.32 5.78 11.09
N PHE A 26 -10.66 6.09 9.98
CA PHE A 26 -11.26 6.97 8.97
C PHE A 26 -12.44 6.32 8.25
N GLY A 27 -12.40 5.01 7.99
CA GLY A 27 -13.52 4.30 7.37
C GLY A 27 -14.79 4.34 8.20
N LEU A 28 -14.67 4.24 9.53
CA LEU A 28 -15.81 4.23 10.45
C LEU A 28 -16.28 5.63 10.86
N PHE A 29 -15.35 6.56 11.05
CA PHE A 29 -15.67 7.85 11.68
C PHE A 29 -15.58 9.05 10.73
N LEU A 30 -14.75 8.98 9.69
CA LEU A 30 -14.52 10.09 8.76
C LEU A 30 -14.48 9.59 7.30
N PRO A 31 -15.52 8.93 6.78
CA PRO A 31 -15.45 8.30 5.45
C PRO A 31 -15.21 9.29 4.30
N TYR A 32 -15.55 10.57 4.49
CA TYR A 32 -15.42 11.60 3.45
C TYR A 32 -13.96 11.91 3.07
N ILE A 33 -12.95 11.61 3.91
CA ILE A 33 -11.54 11.85 3.57
C ILE A 33 -11.10 11.02 2.36
N TYR A 34 -11.82 9.94 2.04
CA TYR A 34 -11.52 9.13 0.86
C TYR A 34 -12.01 9.73 -0.45
N ALA A 35 -12.92 10.71 -0.45
CA ALA A 35 -13.48 11.27 -1.68
C ALA A 35 -12.42 11.88 -2.63
N PRO A 36 -11.44 12.67 -2.15
CA PRO A 36 -10.48 13.35 -3.03
C PRO A 36 -9.50 12.40 -3.76
N PHE A 37 -9.43 11.12 -3.40
CA PHE A 37 -8.64 10.14 -4.16
C PHE A 37 -9.15 9.96 -5.59
N ALA A 38 -10.43 10.25 -5.86
CA ALA A 38 -10.98 10.26 -7.22
C ALA A 38 -10.39 11.37 -8.11
N ASP A 39 -9.76 12.39 -7.52
CA ASP A 39 -9.23 13.53 -8.25
C ASP A 39 -7.75 13.35 -8.63
N THR A 40 -7.06 12.42 -7.97
CA THR A 40 -5.64 12.11 -8.24
C THR A 40 -5.44 10.83 -9.05
N VAL A 41 -6.51 10.08 -9.34
CA VAL A 41 -6.41 8.80 -10.04
C VAL A 41 -6.11 8.98 -11.53
N LEU A 42 -5.26 8.12 -12.10
CA LEU A 42 -4.81 8.24 -13.49
C LEU A 42 -5.88 7.93 -14.54
N TRP A 43 -6.91 7.17 -14.17
CA TRP A 43 -7.89 6.64 -15.12
C TRP A 43 -9.29 7.19 -14.85
N PRO A 44 -9.96 7.81 -15.84
CA PRO A 44 -11.29 8.40 -15.66
C PRO A 44 -12.35 7.40 -15.16
N TRP A 45 -12.37 6.18 -15.70
CA TRP A 45 -13.32 5.15 -15.28
C TRP A 45 -13.12 4.74 -13.81
N LEU A 46 -11.88 4.78 -13.31
CA LEU A 46 -11.57 4.45 -11.93
C LEU A 46 -12.00 5.60 -11.01
N ALA A 47 -11.94 6.84 -11.48
CA ALA A 47 -12.51 7.99 -10.76
C ALA A 47 -14.03 7.87 -10.62
N GLU A 48 -14.73 7.45 -11.68
CA GLU A 48 -16.17 7.19 -11.65
C GLU A 48 -16.52 6.03 -10.71
N LEU A 49 -15.78 4.91 -10.80
CA LEU A 49 -15.93 3.79 -9.88
C LEU A 49 -15.70 4.23 -8.43
N TRP A 50 -14.71 5.09 -8.19
CA TRP A 50 -14.40 5.60 -6.86
C TRP A 50 -15.53 6.45 -6.30
N ARG A 51 -15.98 7.46 -7.06
CA ARG A 51 -17.07 8.35 -6.64
C ARG A 51 -18.41 7.62 -6.48
N GLY A 52 -18.69 6.64 -7.34
CA GLY A 52 -19.93 5.89 -7.32
C GLY A 52 -19.89 4.72 -6.34
N PHE A 53 -19.14 3.67 -6.68
CA PHE A 53 -19.16 2.42 -5.92
C PHE A 53 -18.35 2.52 -4.62
N VAL A 54 -17.10 2.98 -4.69
CA VAL A 54 -16.21 2.97 -3.51
C VAL A 54 -16.75 3.87 -2.41
N MET A 55 -17.11 5.12 -2.72
CA MET A 55 -17.64 6.04 -1.72
C MET A 55 -18.98 5.59 -1.13
N ALA A 56 -19.87 4.99 -1.93
CA ALA A 56 -21.12 4.42 -1.42
C ALA A 56 -20.90 3.22 -0.46
N ASN A 57 -19.76 2.55 -0.58
CA ASN A 57 -19.41 1.32 0.14
C ASN A 57 -18.21 1.49 1.08
N ILE A 58 -17.75 2.73 1.31
CA ILE A 58 -16.43 2.99 1.89
C ILE A 58 -16.29 2.45 3.31
N GLY A 59 -17.38 2.35 4.07
CA GLY A 59 -17.38 1.78 5.41
C GLY A 59 -16.82 0.36 5.43
N TRP A 60 -17.47 -0.60 4.74
CA TRP A 60 -17.00 -1.98 4.72
C TRP A 60 -15.75 -2.17 3.85
N LEU A 61 -15.59 -1.38 2.78
CA LEU A 61 -14.36 -1.42 1.98
C LEU A 61 -13.14 -1.01 2.80
N SER A 62 -13.26 -0.01 3.69
CA SER A 62 -12.18 0.37 4.60
C SER A 62 -11.88 -0.72 5.64
N LEU A 63 -12.88 -1.47 6.10
CA LEU A 63 -12.66 -2.64 6.96
C LEU A 63 -11.87 -3.73 6.22
N LEU A 64 -12.20 -3.98 4.94
CA LEU A 64 -11.45 -4.92 4.12
C LEU A 64 -10.02 -4.46 3.86
N THR A 65 -9.82 -3.17 3.56
CA THR A 65 -8.47 -2.59 3.40
C THR A 65 -7.68 -2.74 4.71
N ALA A 66 -8.28 -2.44 5.86
CA ALA A 66 -7.63 -2.61 7.14
C ALA A 66 -7.26 -4.08 7.43
N ALA A 67 -8.16 -5.03 7.13
CA ALA A 67 -7.87 -6.46 7.27
C ALA A 67 -6.73 -6.90 6.35
N PHE A 68 -6.71 -6.41 5.10
CA PHE A 68 -5.63 -6.63 4.16
C PHE A 68 -4.29 -6.10 4.70
N GLU A 69 -4.24 -4.84 5.12
CA GLU A 69 -3.02 -4.22 5.63
C GLU A 69 -2.52 -4.89 6.91
N PHE A 70 -3.44 -5.28 7.80
CA PHE A 70 -3.11 -6.05 8.99
C PHE A 70 -2.47 -7.40 8.64
N ALA A 71 -3.05 -8.14 7.69
CA ALA A 71 -2.52 -9.41 7.20
C ALA A 71 -1.14 -9.25 6.53
N VAL A 72 -0.94 -8.18 5.76
CA VAL A 72 0.36 -7.84 5.17
C VAL A 72 1.38 -7.53 6.26
N GLY A 73 1.01 -6.71 7.25
CA GLY A 73 1.87 -6.34 8.38
C GLY A 73 2.37 -7.57 9.15
N LEU A 74 1.45 -8.47 9.54
CA LEU A 74 1.82 -9.74 10.18
C LEU A 74 2.64 -10.66 9.27
N GLY A 75 2.25 -10.75 8.00
CA GLY A 75 2.94 -11.57 7.01
C GLY A 75 4.39 -11.12 6.77
N LEU A 76 4.67 -9.81 6.81
CA LEU A 76 6.03 -9.27 6.71
C LEU A 76 6.91 -9.70 7.90
N LEU A 77 6.34 -9.87 9.10
CA LEU A 77 7.03 -10.39 10.28
C LEU A 77 7.17 -11.91 10.28
N ALA A 78 6.32 -12.61 9.53
CA ALA A 78 6.36 -14.06 9.36
C ALA A 78 7.59 -14.56 8.56
N ARG A 79 7.68 -15.88 8.40
CA ARG A 79 8.77 -16.58 7.69
C ARG A 79 8.25 -17.30 6.44
N GLY A 80 9.18 -17.76 5.61
CA GLY A 80 8.87 -18.63 4.46
C GLY A 80 7.90 -18.01 3.45
N CYS A 81 6.91 -18.81 3.02
CA CYS A 81 5.93 -18.45 1.99
C CYS A 81 5.04 -17.27 2.41
N ALA A 82 4.63 -17.20 3.67
CA ALA A 82 3.80 -16.10 4.18
C ALA A 82 4.47 -14.73 4.00
N ARG A 83 5.78 -14.64 4.28
CA ARG A 83 6.56 -13.42 4.03
C ARG A 83 6.59 -13.05 2.56
N ARG A 84 6.79 -14.03 1.68
CA ARG A 84 6.86 -13.77 0.24
C ARG A 84 5.51 -13.27 -0.28
N ALA A 85 4.42 -13.89 0.15
CA ALA A 85 3.06 -13.45 -0.18
C ALA A 85 2.80 -12.02 0.30
N ALA A 86 3.18 -11.69 1.55
CA ALA A 86 3.02 -10.34 2.09
C ALA A 86 3.82 -9.28 1.33
N VAL A 87 5.05 -9.59 0.90
CA VAL A 87 5.85 -8.67 0.07
C VAL A 87 5.17 -8.46 -1.30
N LEU A 88 4.66 -9.51 -1.93
CA LEU A 88 3.95 -9.39 -3.20
C LEU A 88 2.65 -8.59 -3.06
N ALA A 89 1.88 -8.84 -1.99
CA ALA A 89 0.67 -8.11 -1.68
C ALA A 89 0.95 -6.61 -1.46
N ALA A 90 1.99 -6.28 -0.67
CA ALA A 90 2.42 -4.90 -0.45
C ALA A 90 2.85 -4.21 -1.75
N LEU A 91 3.61 -4.89 -2.62
CA LEU A 91 4.00 -4.36 -3.93
C LEU A 91 2.80 -4.16 -4.85
N GLY A 92 1.82 -5.07 -4.82
CA GLY A 92 0.55 -4.92 -5.55
C GLY A 92 -0.25 -3.72 -5.04
N PHE A 93 -0.28 -3.52 -3.72
CA PHE A 93 -0.89 -2.34 -3.11
C PHE A 93 -0.19 -1.05 -3.55
N PHE A 94 1.14 -1.01 -3.56
CA PHE A 94 1.88 0.14 -4.10
C PHE A 94 1.63 0.37 -5.59
N ALA A 95 1.50 -0.69 -6.39
CA ALA A 95 1.12 -0.56 -7.79
C ALA A 95 -0.27 0.08 -7.94
N PHE A 96 -1.22 -0.30 -7.07
CA PHE A 96 -2.53 0.34 -7.02
C PHE A 96 -2.44 1.81 -6.59
N ILE A 97 -1.67 2.13 -5.54
CA ILE A 97 -1.47 3.52 -5.08
C ILE A 97 -0.78 4.38 -6.15
N LEU A 98 0.10 3.84 -6.99
CA LEU A 98 0.67 4.58 -8.12
C LEU A 98 -0.40 5.04 -9.14
N VAL A 99 -1.46 4.24 -9.30
CA VAL A 99 -2.60 4.60 -10.14
C VAL A 99 -3.51 5.58 -9.42
N LEU A 100 -3.76 5.37 -8.12
CA LEU A 100 -4.72 6.15 -7.33
C LEU A 100 -4.20 7.54 -6.90
N GLY A 101 -2.94 7.62 -6.49
CA GLY A 101 -2.37 8.82 -5.86
C GLY A 101 -2.67 8.95 -4.36
N TYR A 102 -2.11 9.98 -3.72
CA TYR A 102 -2.25 10.28 -2.29
C TYR A 102 -3.28 11.40 -2.00
N SER A 103 -4.17 11.68 -2.96
CA SER A 103 -5.22 12.69 -2.86
C SER A 103 -4.74 14.13 -2.61
N TRP A 104 -3.45 14.41 -2.84
CA TRP A 104 -2.91 15.77 -2.72
C TRP A 104 -3.21 16.58 -3.99
N PRO A 105 -3.76 17.80 -3.86
CA PRO A 105 -3.96 18.71 -4.99
C PRO A 105 -2.66 19.04 -5.71
N ALA A 106 -2.72 19.15 -7.03
CA ALA A 106 -1.60 19.49 -7.90
C ALA A 106 -2.08 20.25 -9.14
N ASP A 107 -1.31 21.27 -9.54
CA ASP A 107 -1.64 22.17 -10.65
C ASP A 107 -1.08 21.67 -12.00
N GLY A 108 -0.31 20.58 -11.99
CA GLY A 108 0.26 19.98 -13.19
C GLY A 108 0.88 18.61 -12.95
N TRP A 109 1.23 17.92 -14.05
CA TRP A 109 1.68 16.53 -14.03
C TRP A 109 2.94 16.29 -13.19
N TRP A 110 3.86 17.27 -13.14
CA TRP A 110 5.11 17.14 -12.37
C TRP A 110 4.86 17.23 -10.87
N GLU A 111 4.04 18.19 -10.46
CA GLU A 111 3.65 18.35 -9.06
C GLU A 111 2.82 17.15 -8.59
N ASP A 112 1.89 16.68 -9.43
CA ASP A 112 1.10 15.49 -9.18
C ASP A 112 1.99 14.25 -9.03
N PHE A 113 2.96 14.07 -9.92
CA PHE A 113 3.93 12.97 -9.78
C PHE A 113 4.69 13.02 -8.45
N LEU A 114 5.21 14.18 -8.08
CA LEU A 114 5.99 14.34 -6.84
C LEU A 114 5.14 14.10 -5.59
N LYS A 115 3.94 14.68 -5.52
CA LYS A 115 3.06 14.59 -4.35
C LYS A 115 2.39 13.22 -4.23
N ASN A 116 1.95 12.65 -5.34
CA ASN A 116 1.06 11.48 -5.32
C ASN A 116 1.75 10.15 -5.67
N ARG A 117 2.95 10.13 -6.26
CA ARG A 117 3.55 8.89 -6.83
C ARG A 117 5.01 8.64 -6.47
N ALA A 118 5.83 9.69 -6.40
CA ALA A 118 7.28 9.55 -6.22
C ALA A 118 7.63 8.75 -4.94
N PHE A 119 6.94 9.04 -3.83
CA PHE A 119 7.16 8.32 -2.57
C PHE A 119 6.79 6.83 -2.66
N THR A 120 5.71 6.49 -3.38
CA THR A 120 5.30 5.10 -3.62
C THR A 120 6.36 4.31 -4.38
N LEU A 121 7.03 4.93 -5.36
CA LEU A 121 8.14 4.31 -6.09
C LEU A 121 9.33 4.02 -5.16
N VAL A 122 9.67 4.96 -4.28
CA VAL A 122 10.74 4.77 -3.28
C VAL A 122 10.40 3.60 -2.34
N MET A 123 9.17 3.55 -1.86
CA MET A 123 8.70 2.45 -0.99
C MET A 123 8.76 1.09 -1.70
N ALA A 124 8.26 1.02 -2.93
CA ALA A 124 8.30 -0.21 -3.72
C ALA A 124 9.74 -0.66 -4.00
N ALA A 125 10.64 0.27 -4.34
CA ALA A 125 12.05 -0.01 -4.57
C ALA A 125 12.77 -0.50 -3.30
N ALA A 126 12.43 0.06 -2.14
CA ALA A 126 12.96 -0.40 -0.85
C ALA A 126 12.46 -1.81 -0.49
N LEU A 127 11.20 -2.13 -0.80
CA LEU A 127 10.60 -3.42 -0.45
C LEU A 127 10.99 -4.56 -1.42
N ALA A 128 11.10 -4.28 -2.71
CA ALA A 128 11.33 -5.28 -3.76
C ALA A 128 12.53 -6.23 -3.52
N PRO A 129 13.69 -5.80 -2.98
CA PRO A 129 14.81 -6.69 -2.69
C PRO A 129 14.48 -7.81 -1.69
N LEU A 130 13.39 -7.72 -0.93
CA LEU A 130 12.94 -8.80 -0.05
C LEU A 130 12.44 -10.04 -0.80
N LEU A 131 12.08 -9.93 -2.07
CA LEU A 131 11.69 -11.06 -2.93
C LEU A 131 12.90 -11.93 -3.33
N ARG A 132 14.12 -11.39 -3.24
CA ARG A 132 15.33 -12.15 -3.61
C ARG A 132 15.49 -13.33 -2.67
N VAL A 133 15.45 -14.54 -3.25
CA VAL A 133 15.78 -15.79 -2.56
C VAL A 133 17.16 -15.61 -1.92
N PRO A 134 17.33 -15.90 -0.62
CA PRO A 134 18.67 -15.95 -0.05
C PRO A 134 19.47 -17.00 -0.83
N GLU A 135 20.64 -16.62 -1.36
CA GLU A 135 21.62 -17.60 -1.83
C GLU A 135 22.02 -18.47 -0.64
N ARG A 136 21.30 -19.57 -0.42
CA ARG A 136 21.74 -20.66 0.43
C ARG A 136 21.97 -21.86 -0.47
N SER A 137 23.25 -22.00 -0.83
CA SER A 137 23.93 -23.26 -1.11
C SER A 137 23.29 -24.20 -2.15
N ARG A 138 23.54 -23.94 -3.44
CA ARG A 138 23.76 -25.04 -4.40
C ARG A 138 25.12 -25.71 -4.13
N ARG A 139 25.31 -26.18 -2.89
CA ARG A 139 26.38 -27.10 -2.50
C ARG A 139 25.75 -28.05 -1.49
N ALA A 140 25.26 -29.15 -2.01
CA ALA A 140 25.18 -30.46 -1.40
C ALA A 140 25.34 -31.45 -2.57
#